data_AF-A0ABD1HBC8-F1
#
_entry.id   AF-A0ABD1HBC8-F1
#
_cell.length_a   1.000
_cell.length_b   1.000
_cell.length_c   1.000
_cell.angle_alpha   90.00
_cell.angle_beta   90.00
_cell.angle_gamma   90.00
#
_symmetry.space_group_name_H-M   'P 1'
#
loop_
_entity.id
_entity.type
_entity.pdbx_description
1 polymer ?
#
loop_
_entity_poly.entity_id
_entity_poly.type
_entity_poly.pdbx_seq_one_letter_code
_entity_poly.pdbx_strand_id
1 'polypeptide(L)'
;MAIEALPYGVQYEYVPFAMSDHKKAGSYDEFVYAVYQGDFDAAVGDVTIVANRSKYVDFTLPYTQSGVSMFVPIKNDKNKNAWAFLKPLTWKLWLTSFCSFVFIGFLIWILEHRINEDFRGPLWHQVGTIF
;
A
#
# COMPACT_ATOMS: atom_id res chain seq x y z
N MET A 1 -9.48 -5.34 -34.76
CA MET A 1 -10.81 -5.26 -34.10
C MET A 1 -11.78 -6.23 -34.77
N ALA A 2 -12.86 -6.66 -34.11
CA ALA A 2 -13.78 -7.67 -34.67
C ALA A 2 -14.35 -7.30 -36.06
N ILE A 3 -14.59 -6.00 -36.30
CA ILE A 3 -15.04 -5.47 -37.59
C ILE A 3 -14.00 -5.65 -38.71
N GLU A 4 -12.70 -5.54 -38.42
CA GLU A 4 -11.63 -5.69 -39.42
C GLU A 4 -11.45 -7.15 -39.88
N ALA A 5 -11.96 -8.11 -39.12
CA ALA A 5 -11.92 -9.53 -39.47
C ALA A 5 -13.03 -9.93 -40.46
N LEU A 6 -13.95 -9.03 -40.78
CA LEU A 6 -15.03 -9.29 -41.72
C LEU A 6 -14.51 -9.27 -43.16
N PRO A 7 -15.05 -10.11 -44.06
CA PRO A 7 -14.62 -10.16 -45.46
C PRO A 7 -15.07 -8.95 -46.30
N TYR A 8 -15.70 -7.94 -45.67
CA TYR A 8 -16.22 -6.74 -46.29
C TYR A 8 -16.00 -5.53 -45.38
N GLY A 9 -15.88 -4.35 -46.00
CA GLY A 9 -15.80 -3.09 -45.25
C GLY A 9 -17.15 -2.74 -44.64
N VAL A 10 -17.17 -2.44 -43.35
CA VAL A 10 -18.35 -1.96 -42.63
C VAL A 10 -18.18 -0.48 -42.35
N GLN A 11 -19.15 0.34 -42.78
CA GLN A 11 -19.26 1.71 -42.29
C GLN A 11 -19.94 1.67 -40.93
N TYR A 12 -19.35 2.34 -39.95
CA TYR A 12 -19.85 2.42 -38.59
C TYR A 12 -19.84 3.87 -38.13
N GLU A 13 -20.79 4.21 -37.27
CA GLU A 13 -20.88 5.48 -36.57
C GLU A 13 -20.81 5.21 -35.08
N TYR A 14 -20.03 6.01 -34.36
CA TYR A 14 -19.96 5.92 -32.91
C TYR A 14 -20.99 6.85 -32.28
N VAL A 15 -22.04 6.26 -31.73
CA VAL A 15 -23.05 6.99 -30.97
C VAL A 15 -22.80 6.77 -29.47
N PRO A 16 -22.60 7.84 -28.68
CA PRO A 16 -22.35 7.69 -27.25
C PRO A 16 -23.62 7.25 -26.51
N PHE A 17 -23.50 6.26 -25.62
CA PHE A 17 -24.56 5.89 -24.70
C PHE A 17 -24.60 6.84 -23.48
N ALA A 18 -25.06 8.07 -23.73
CA ALA A 18 -25.11 9.15 -22.75
C ALA A 18 -26.40 9.97 -22.86
N MET A 19 -26.81 10.59 -21.75
CA MET A 19 -27.87 11.59 -21.75
C MET A 19 -27.42 12.87 -22.47
N SER A 20 -28.38 13.74 -22.82
CA SER A 20 -28.12 15.04 -23.47
C SER A 20 -27.16 15.96 -22.68
N ASP A 21 -26.99 15.73 -21.38
CA ASP A 21 -26.03 16.43 -20.51
C ASP A 21 -24.68 15.71 -20.36
N HIS A 22 -24.38 14.74 -21.24
CA HIS A 22 -23.17 13.90 -21.23
C HIS A 22 -23.00 13.02 -19.96
N LYS A 23 -24.05 12.86 -19.16
CA LYS A 23 -24.04 11.89 -18.07
C LYS A 23 -24.32 10.49 -18.59
N LYS A 24 -23.95 9.49 -17.79
CA LYS A 24 -24.19 8.07 -18.07
C LYS A 24 -25.69 7.84 -18.31
N ALA A 25 -26.07 7.33 -19.49
CA ALA A 25 -27.47 7.08 -19.85
C ALA A 25 -28.11 5.95 -19.03
N GLY A 26 -27.31 4.98 -18.58
CA GLY A 26 -27.80 3.82 -17.86
C GLY A 26 -26.67 2.89 -17.42
N SER A 27 -26.99 1.76 -16.82
CA SER A 27 -26.04 0.71 -16.44
C SER A 27 -25.45 -0.03 -17.65
N TYR A 28 -24.41 -0.85 -17.43
CA TYR A 28 -23.92 -1.75 -18.49
C TYR A 28 -24.96 -2.80 -18.91
N ASP A 29 -25.90 -3.14 -18.03
CA ASP A 29 -26.98 -4.07 -18.37
C ASP A 29 -27.94 -3.40 -19.35
N GLU A 30 -28.31 -2.15 -19.12
CA GLU A 30 -29.14 -1.35 -20.04
C GLU A 30 -28.41 -1.05 -21.35
N PHE A 31 -27.10 -0.77 -21.29
CA PHE A 31 -26.28 -0.53 -22.48
C PHE A 31 -26.28 -1.76 -23.41
N VAL A 32 -26.10 -2.94 -22.85
CA VAL A 32 -26.15 -4.20 -23.61
C VAL A 32 -27.57 -4.54 -24.04
N TYR A 33 -28.56 -4.26 -23.20
CA TYR A 33 -29.96 -4.50 -23.53
C TYR A 33 -30.47 -3.61 -24.67
N ALA A 34 -29.95 -2.39 -24.83
CA ALA A 34 -30.25 -1.52 -25.97
C ALA A 34 -29.80 -2.13 -27.31
N VAL A 35 -28.69 -2.89 -27.32
CA VAL A 35 -28.29 -3.67 -28.50
C VAL A 35 -29.29 -4.78 -28.81
N TYR A 36 -29.76 -5.49 -27.78
CA TYR A 36 -30.78 -6.53 -27.94
C TYR A 36 -32.13 -5.97 -28.44
N GLN A 37 -32.48 -4.75 -28.05
CA GLN A 37 -33.68 -4.05 -28.54
C GLN A 37 -33.55 -3.53 -29.98
N GLY A 38 -32.33 -3.49 -30.52
CA GLY A 38 -32.05 -2.96 -31.86
C GLY A 38 -31.92 -1.43 -31.91
N ASP A 39 -31.78 -0.77 -30.75
CA ASP A 39 -31.47 0.67 -30.70
C ASP A 39 -30.04 0.96 -31.20
N PHE A 40 -29.15 -0.03 -31.01
CA PHE A 40 -27.78 -0.03 -31.50
C PHE A 40 -27.44 -1.39 -32.11
N ASP A 41 -26.64 -1.41 -33.17
CA ASP A 41 -26.20 -2.67 -33.79
C ASP A 41 -25.12 -3.40 -32.97
N ALA A 42 -24.29 -2.64 -32.25
CA ALA A 42 -23.20 -3.16 -31.44
C ALA A 42 -22.83 -2.23 -30.28
N ALA A 43 -22.34 -2.81 -29.19
CA ALA A 43 -21.79 -2.08 -28.06
C ALA A 43 -20.25 -2.22 -28.03
N VAL A 44 -19.55 -1.09 -27.94
CA VAL A 44 -18.09 -1.02 -27.81
C VAL A 44 -17.74 -0.22 -26.56
N GLY A 45 -16.94 -0.80 -25.67
CA GLY A 45 -16.53 -0.18 -24.41
C GLY A 45 -15.91 -1.20 -23.46
N ASP A 46 -15.67 -0.80 -22.21
CA ASP A 46 -15.20 -1.64 -21.12
C ASP A 46 -16.30 -2.55 -20.55
N VAL A 47 -16.98 -3.29 -21.44
CA VAL A 47 -18.10 -4.16 -21.09
C VAL A 47 -17.59 -5.52 -20.60
N THR A 48 -17.80 -5.82 -19.33
CA THR A 48 -17.49 -7.16 -18.78
C THR A 48 -18.46 -8.21 -19.33
N ILE A 49 -17.90 -9.30 -19.84
CA ILE A 49 -18.63 -10.50 -20.28
C ILE A 49 -19.11 -11.26 -19.05
N VAL A 50 -20.43 -11.32 -18.85
CA VAL A 50 -21.07 -12.06 -17.73
C VAL A 50 -22.24 -12.88 -18.23
N ALA A 51 -22.53 -14.01 -17.58
CA ALA A 51 -23.53 -14.98 -18.02
C ALA A 51 -24.94 -14.39 -18.20
N ASN A 52 -25.31 -13.38 -17.40
CA ASN A 52 -26.62 -12.75 -17.55
C ASN A 52 -26.75 -11.95 -18.85
N ARG A 53 -25.67 -11.26 -19.27
CA ARG A 53 -25.66 -10.47 -20.51
C ARG A 53 -25.58 -11.35 -21.76
N SER A 54 -24.89 -12.50 -21.65
CA SER A 54 -24.81 -13.49 -22.73
C SER A 54 -26.15 -14.16 -23.07
N LYS A 55 -27.23 -13.88 -22.33
CA LYS A 55 -28.59 -14.32 -22.69
C LYS A 55 -29.25 -13.43 -23.74
N TYR A 56 -28.78 -12.20 -23.89
CA TYR A 56 -29.39 -11.18 -24.74
C TYR A 56 -28.52 -10.85 -25.96
N VAL A 57 -27.19 -10.93 -25.81
CA VAL A 57 -26.24 -10.63 -26.89
C VAL A 57 -25.11 -11.65 -26.94
N ASP A 58 -24.51 -11.78 -28.12
CA ASP A 58 -23.27 -12.52 -28.31
C ASP A 58 -22.07 -11.59 -28.15
N PHE A 59 -21.04 -12.07 -27.47
CA PHE A 59 -19.78 -11.34 -27.25
C PHE A 59 -18.69 -11.84 -28.20
N THR A 60 -17.81 -10.93 -28.60
CA THR A 60 -16.55 -11.29 -29.25
C THR A 60 -15.61 -11.96 -28.26
N LEU A 61 -14.51 -12.53 -28.78
CA LEU A 61 -13.43 -13.00 -27.91
C LEU A 61 -12.89 -11.84 -27.05
N PRO A 62 -12.57 -12.09 -25.77
CA PRO A 62 -12.05 -11.05 -24.89
C PRO A 62 -10.68 -10.58 -25.39
N TYR A 63 -10.55 -9.27 -25.61
CA TYR A 63 -9.28 -8.64 -25.99
C TYR A 63 -8.47 -8.17 -24.78
N THR A 64 -9.08 -8.13 -23.59
CA THR A 64 -8.45 -7.80 -22.30
C THR A 64 -8.90 -8.79 -21.23
N GLN A 65 -8.02 -9.09 -20.27
CA GLN A 65 -8.39 -9.91 -19.12
C GLN A 65 -9.32 -9.13 -18.18
N SER A 66 -10.34 -9.81 -17.67
CA SER A 66 -11.22 -9.30 -16.61
C SER A 66 -10.64 -9.65 -15.24
N GLY A 67 -10.72 -8.72 -14.29
CA GLY A 67 -10.24 -8.92 -12.92
C GLY A 67 -10.79 -7.88 -11.96
N VAL A 68 -10.80 -8.21 -10.67
CA VAL A 68 -11.19 -7.30 -9.58
C VAL A 68 -9.95 -7.00 -8.75
N SER A 69 -9.70 -5.73 -8.48
CA SER A 69 -8.60 -5.28 -7.61
C SER A 69 -9.11 -4.24 -6.61
N MET A 70 -8.48 -4.19 -5.44
CA MET A 70 -8.78 -3.22 -4.40
C MET A 70 -7.73 -2.10 -4.43
N PHE A 71 -8.20 -0.87 -4.61
CA PHE A 71 -7.36 0.32 -4.46
C PHE A 71 -7.40 0.78 -3.00
N VAL A 72 -6.24 0.80 -2.34
CA VAL A 72 -6.10 1.27 -0.96
C VAL A 72 -5.25 2.54 -0.97
N PRO A 73 -5.69 3.63 -0.31
CA PRO A 73 -4.90 4.85 -0.23
C PRO A 73 -3.57 4.57 0.48
N ILE A 74 -2.48 5.02 -0.12
CA ILE A 74 -1.15 4.93 0.49
C ILE A 74 -1.13 5.88 1.69
N LYS A 75 -1.06 5.32 2.91
CA LYS A 75 -0.79 6.11 4.11
C LYS A 75 0.68 6.48 4.11
N ASN A 76 0.96 7.74 3.77
CA ASN A 76 2.30 8.30 3.84
C ASN A 76 2.62 8.62 5.31
N ASP A 77 3.07 7.60 6.06
CA ASP A 77 3.59 7.81 7.41
C ASP A 77 5.00 8.41 7.31
N LYS A 78 5.05 9.70 6.95
CA LYS A 78 6.30 10.48 6.80
C LYS A 78 6.91 10.88 8.14
N ASN A 79 6.53 10.21 9.23
CA ASN A 79 7.12 10.51 10.51
C ASN A 79 8.52 9.90 10.57
N LYS A 80 9.55 10.72 10.31
CA LYS A 80 10.96 10.38 10.51
C LYS A 80 11.21 10.23 12.00
N ASN A 81 10.71 9.15 12.58
CA ASN A 81 10.84 8.85 13.99
C ASN A 81 12.29 8.45 14.27
N ALA A 82 13.15 9.40 14.65
CA ALA A 82 14.50 9.12 15.12
C ALA A 82 14.52 8.09 16.27
N TRP A 83 13.44 8.05 17.05
CA TRP A 83 13.20 7.11 18.14
C TRP A 83 12.78 5.69 17.70
N ALA A 84 12.62 5.43 16.40
CA ALA A 84 12.31 4.10 15.89
C ALA A 84 13.40 3.07 16.24
N PHE A 85 14.65 3.51 16.36
CA PHE A 85 15.77 2.67 16.79
C PHE A 85 15.64 2.18 18.25
N LEU A 86 14.92 2.92 19.10
CA LEU A 86 14.70 2.56 20.51
C LEU A 86 13.42 1.74 20.71
N LYS A 87 12.55 1.64 19.69
CA LYS A 87 11.33 0.83 19.71
C LYS A 87 11.55 -0.67 20.04
N PRO A 88 12.61 -1.35 19.57
CA PRO A 88 12.85 -2.75 19.94
C PRO A 88 13.41 -2.94 21.36
N LEU A 89 13.82 -1.88 22.06
CA LEU A 89 14.41 -1.98 23.39
C LEU A 89 13.31 -2.05 24.46
N THR A 90 12.96 -3.26 24.87
CA THR A 90 11.98 -3.52 25.93
C THR A 90 12.41 -2.90 27.26
N TRP A 91 11.46 -2.45 28.10
CA TRP A 91 11.72 -1.89 29.44
C TRP A 91 12.65 -2.75 30.31
N LYS A 92 12.50 -4.08 30.23
CA LYS A 92 13.39 -5.04 30.90
C LYS A 92 14.85 -4.90 30.44
N LEU A 93 15.10 -4.74 29.14
CA LEU A 93 16.44 -4.59 28.59
C LEU A 93 17.06 -3.24 28.96
N TRP A 94 16.25 -2.18 29.00
CA TRP A 94 16.66 -0.87 29.53
C TRP A 94 17.13 -0.98 30.98
N LEU A 95 16.32 -1.63 31.83
CA LEU A 95 16.65 -1.82 33.23
C LEU A 95 17.91 -2.69 33.40
N THR A 96 18.00 -3.80 32.67
CA THR A 96 19.18 -4.67 32.70
C THR A 96 20.44 -3.92 32.27
N SER A 97 20.38 -3.14 31.20
CA SER A 97 21.52 -2.34 30.73
C SER A 97 21.97 -1.34 31.80
N PHE A 98 21.02 -0.59 32.39
CA PHE A 98 21.32 0.33 33.49
C PHE A 98 21.95 -0.38 34.69
N CYS A 99 21.39 -1.52 35.11
CA CYS A 99 21.96 -2.34 36.19
C CYS A 99 23.38 -2.82 35.87
N SER A 100 23.64 -3.27 34.64
CA SER A 100 24.97 -3.68 34.20
C SER A 100 25.96 -2.51 34.22
N PHE A 101 25.56 -1.30 33.80
CA PHE A 101 26.42 -0.11 33.87
C PHE A 101 26.81 0.24 35.30
N VAL A 102 25.84 0.26 36.22
CA VAL A 102 26.11 0.54 37.64
C VAL A 102 27.01 -0.54 38.25
N PHE A 103 26.76 -1.81 37.93
CA PHE A 103 27.56 -2.93 38.43
C PHE A 103 29.02 -2.85 37.95
N ILE A 104 29.26 -2.55 36.67
CA ILE A 104 30.61 -2.36 36.14
C ILE A 104 31.30 -1.17 36.81
N GLY A 105 30.61 -0.03 36.97
CA GLY A 105 31.15 1.13 37.67
C GLY A 105 31.55 0.81 39.12
N PHE A 106 30.72 0.02 39.81
CA PHE A 106 31.02 -0.45 41.16
C PHE A 106 32.24 -1.40 41.21
N LEU A 107 32.38 -2.32 40.24
CA LEU A 107 33.54 -3.20 40.15
C LEU A 107 34.84 -2.41 39.91
N ILE A 108 34.80 -1.43 38.99
CA ILE A 108 35.94 -0.55 38.71
C ILE A 108 36.32 0.22 39.98
N TRP A 109 35.35 0.83 40.65
CA TRP A 109 35.58 1.55 41.90
C TRP A 109 36.25 0.67 42.96
N ILE A 110 35.78 -0.57 43.19
CA ILE A 110 36.42 -1.49 44.15
C ILE A 110 37.86 -1.81 43.75
N LEU A 111 38.09 -2.13 42.47
CA LEU A 111 39.40 -2.56 41.99
C LEU A 111 40.43 -1.43 42.09
N GLU A 112 40.03 -0.23 41.68
CA GLU A 112 40.87 0.96 41.69
C GLU A 112 41.10 1.47 43.12
N HIS A 113 40.06 1.45 43.97
CA HIS A 113 40.19 1.80 45.39
C HIS A 113 41.09 0.84 46.18
N ARG A 114 41.22 -0.42 45.73
CA ARG A 114 42.11 -1.41 46.36
C ARG A 114 43.59 -1.21 45.99
N ILE A 115 43.87 -0.72 44.79
CA ILE A 115 45.24 -0.72 44.22
C ILE A 115 45.85 0.69 44.18
N ASN A 116 45.05 1.75 44.03
CA ASN A 116 45.54 3.12 43.84
C ASN A 116 45.19 4.00 45.06
N GLU A 117 46.20 4.44 45.83
CA GLU A 117 45.98 5.20 47.07
C GLU A 117 45.48 6.65 46.83
N ASP A 118 45.65 7.19 45.62
CA ASP A 118 45.14 8.51 45.21
C ASP A 118 43.61 8.53 45.03
N PHE A 119 42.97 7.36 44.91
CA PHE A 119 41.52 7.23 44.72
C PHE A 119 40.75 7.04 46.05
N ARG A 120 41.24 7.64 47.13
CA ARG A 120 40.59 7.65 48.46
C ARG A 120 39.81 8.93 48.79
N GLY A 121 39.76 9.89 47.87
CA GLY A 121 38.99 11.14 48.02
C GLY A 121 37.48 11.00 47.73
N PRO A 122 36.66 12.02 48.08
CA PRO A 122 35.22 12.00 47.83
C PRO A 122 34.88 11.88 46.34
N LEU A 123 33.82 11.10 46.04
CA LEU A 123 33.37 10.69 44.70
C LEU A 123 33.38 11.79 43.63
N TRP A 124 33.12 13.05 44.00
CA TRP A 124 33.09 14.21 43.10
C TRP A 124 34.43 14.58 42.48
N HIS A 125 35.55 14.19 43.08
CA HIS A 125 36.89 14.49 42.56
C HIS A 125 37.39 13.46 41.54
N GLN A 126 36.76 12.29 41.44
CA GLN A 126 37.21 11.16 40.62
C GLN A 126 36.54 11.09 39.25
N VAL A 127 35.48 11.89 39.04
CA VAL A 127 34.72 11.94 37.77
C VAL A 127 35.54 12.60 36.64
N GLY A 128 36.66 13.28 36.96
CA GLY A 128 37.50 14.00 36.00
C GLY A 128 38.74 13.25 35.49
N THR A 129 39.13 12.12 36.10
CA THR A 129 40.38 11.39 35.77
C THR A 129 40.19 10.22 34.81
N ILE A 130 38.97 9.98 34.32
CA ILE A 130 38.61 8.84 33.44
C ILE A 130 38.66 9.23 31.94
N PHE A 131 39.19 10.40 31.59
CA PHE A 131 39.46 10.80 30.20
C PHE A 131 40.95 11.05 29.95
#